data_AF-A0A2G6EP09-F1
#
_entry.id   AF-A0A2G6EP09-F1
#
_cell.length_a   1.000
_cell.length_b   1.000
_cell.length_c   1.000
_cell.angle_alpha   90.00
_cell.angle_beta   90.00
_cell.angle_gamma   90.00
#
_symmetry.space_group_name_H-M   'P 1'
#
loop_
_entity.id
_entity.type
_entity.pdbx_description
1 polymer ?
#
loop_
_entity_poly.entity_id
_entity_poly.type
_entity_poly.pdbx_seq_one_letter_code
_entity_poly.pdbx_strand_id
1 'polypeptide(L)'
;MSGARQEEEKRLQTLQRIQSLRERRLQQALSAASAATARFQSEVDEYDARIAALAETIDRTVAYRADAEVENDPATYARILEQRYWFNYDREKETFYRERAASKLADSQKALAQARHALLRCRAKGDLLKERLRATRKQIDRQHESKQADEALSTTMIRERLS
;
A
#
# COMPACT_ATOMS: atom_id res chain seq x y z
N MET A 1 12.24 -44.30 0.58
CA MET A 1 11.52 -43.37 -0.33
C MET A 1 10.35 -42.61 0.33
N SER A 2 9.55 -43.23 1.22
CA SER A 2 8.38 -42.59 1.88
C SER A 2 8.73 -41.40 2.79
N GLY A 3 9.81 -41.50 3.57
CA GLY A 3 10.18 -40.47 4.55
C GLY A 3 10.60 -39.14 3.94
N ALA A 4 11.31 -39.16 2.80
CA ALA A 4 11.77 -37.95 2.12
C ALA A 4 10.61 -37.06 1.63
N ARG A 5 9.49 -37.68 1.20
CA ARG A 5 8.30 -36.94 0.71
C ARG A 5 7.46 -36.38 1.84
N GLN A 6 7.33 -37.13 2.94
CA GLN A 6 6.70 -36.62 4.16
C GLN A 6 7.48 -35.43 4.76
N GLU A 7 8.81 -35.48 4.68
CA GLU A 7 9.67 -34.36 5.08
C GLU A 7 9.51 -33.15 4.15
N GLU A 8 9.46 -33.37 2.84
CA GLU A 8 9.16 -32.31 1.87
C GLU A 8 7.79 -31.65 2.13
N GLU A 9 6.75 -32.44 2.43
CA GLU A 9 5.44 -31.90 2.77
C GLU A 9 5.50 -31.00 4.01
N LYS A 10 6.15 -31.46 5.10
CA LYS A 10 6.33 -30.66 6.33
C LYS A 10 7.08 -29.35 6.07
N ARG A 11 8.12 -29.39 5.22
CA ARG A 11 8.86 -28.18 4.80
C ARG A 11 7.96 -27.22 4.03
N LEU A 12 7.16 -27.71 3.07
CA LEU A 12 6.23 -26.90 2.30
C LEU A 12 5.13 -26.28 3.16
N GLN A 13 4.59 -27.01 4.14
CA GLN A 13 3.63 -26.48 5.10
C GLN A 13 4.23 -25.34 5.95
N THR A 14 5.48 -25.50 6.39
CA THR A 14 6.21 -24.42 7.11
C THR A 14 6.39 -23.19 6.24
N LEU A 15 6.81 -23.37 4.98
CA LEU A 15 6.96 -22.27 4.02
C LEU A 15 5.62 -21.57 3.75
N GLN A 16 4.52 -22.31 3.64
CA GLN A 16 3.18 -21.74 3.48
C GLN A 16 2.78 -20.89 4.67
N ARG A 17 3.07 -21.33 5.91
CA ARG A 17 2.83 -20.54 7.13
C ARG A 17 3.62 -19.24 7.12
N ILE A 18 4.93 -19.30 6.84
CA ILE A 18 5.79 -18.12 6.73
C ILE A 18 5.25 -17.16 5.66
N GLN A 19 4.83 -17.69 4.51
CA GLN A 19 4.29 -16.88 3.43
C GLN A 19 2.98 -16.19 3.81
N SER A 20 2.09 -16.86 4.53
CA SER A 20 0.84 -16.27 5.03
C SER A 20 1.10 -15.11 6.01
N LEU A 21 2.11 -15.24 6.87
CA LEU A 21 2.52 -14.17 7.79
C LEU A 21 3.10 -12.98 7.03
N ARG A 22 3.94 -13.23 6.01
CA ARG A 22 4.48 -12.19 5.13
C ARG A 22 3.37 -11.45 4.38
N GLU A 23 2.39 -12.18 3.86
CA GLU A 23 1.25 -11.57 3.17
C GLU A 23 0.46 -10.65 4.12
N ARG A 24 0.15 -11.10 5.34
CA ARG A 24 -0.55 -10.28 6.35
C ARG A 24 0.23 -9.00 6.68
N ARG A 25 1.55 -9.10 6.88
CA ARG A 25 2.40 -7.92 7.14
C ARG A 25 2.40 -6.95 5.95
N LEU A 26 2.43 -7.45 4.72
CA LEU A 26 2.36 -6.62 3.52
C LEU A 26 0.97 -5.97 3.35
N GLN A 27 -0.11 -6.66 3.72
CA GLN A 27 -1.46 -6.08 3.75
C GLN A 27 -1.55 -4.95 4.78
N GLN A 28 -0.99 -5.13 5.98
CA GLN A 28 -0.92 -4.08 7.00
C GLN A 28 -0.07 -2.88 6.54
N ALA A 29 1.08 -3.14 5.90
CA ALA A 29 1.91 -2.08 5.33
C ALA A 29 1.17 -1.32 4.22
N LEU A 30 0.41 -2.04 3.38
CA LEU A 30 -0.41 -1.44 2.33
C LEU A 30 -1.51 -0.55 2.90
N SER A 31 -2.23 -1.00 3.92
CA SER A 31 -3.27 -0.20 4.57
C SER A 31 -2.68 1.05 5.24
N ALA A 32 -1.54 0.90 5.92
CA ALA A 32 -0.84 2.03 6.56
C ALA A 32 -0.36 3.06 5.53
N ALA A 33 0.25 2.61 4.42
CA ALA A 33 0.69 3.49 3.33
C ALA A 33 -0.49 4.19 2.64
N SER A 34 -1.63 3.50 2.50
CA SER A 34 -2.84 4.09 1.93
C SER A 34 -3.40 5.19 2.83
N ALA A 35 -3.46 4.95 4.14
CA ALA A 35 -3.92 5.94 5.11
C ALA A 35 -2.97 7.16 5.17
N ALA A 36 -1.65 6.93 5.14
CA ALA A 36 -0.66 8.01 5.08
C ALA A 36 -0.83 8.86 3.81
N THR A 37 -1.03 8.22 2.66
CA THR A 37 -1.25 8.92 1.39
C THR A 37 -2.51 9.79 1.43
N ALA A 38 -3.62 9.27 1.96
CA ALA A 38 -4.85 10.04 2.11
C ALA A 38 -4.67 11.24 3.07
N ARG A 39 -3.93 11.06 4.17
CA ARG A 39 -3.62 12.14 5.11
C ARG A 39 -2.79 13.25 4.44
N PHE A 40 -1.73 12.90 3.72
CA PHE A 40 -0.91 13.91 3.05
C PHE A 40 -1.64 14.58 1.89
N GLN A 41 -2.55 13.87 1.21
CA GLN A 41 -3.41 14.49 0.20
C GLN A 41 -4.29 15.57 0.84
N SER A 42 -4.98 15.24 1.94
CA SER A 42 -5.79 16.21 2.68
C SER A 42 -4.97 17.41 3.14
N GLU A 43 -3.74 17.20 3.60
CA GLU A 43 -2.84 18.28 4.01
C GLU A 43 -2.49 19.21 2.84
N VAL A 44 -2.22 18.66 1.64
CA VAL A 44 -1.99 19.46 0.43
C VAL A 44 -3.25 20.23 0.03
N ASP A 45 -4.41 19.58 0.05
CA ASP A 45 -5.70 20.20 -0.31
C ASP A 45 -6.04 21.37 0.64
N GLU A 46 -5.73 21.23 1.94
CA GLU A 46 -5.88 22.31 2.93
C GLU A 46 -4.99 23.51 2.62
N TYR A 47 -3.72 23.28 2.26
CA TYR A 47 -2.83 24.37 1.86
C TYR A 47 -3.28 25.03 0.56
N ASP A 48 -3.71 24.25 -0.44
CA ASP A 48 -4.24 24.77 -1.70
C ASP A 48 -5.46 25.67 -1.45
N ALA A 49 -6.35 25.29 -0.53
CA ALA A 49 -7.49 26.11 -0.11
C ALA A 49 -7.08 27.42 0.58
N ARG A 50 -6.09 27.38 1.49
CA ARG A 50 -5.59 28.59 2.18
C ARG A 50 -4.91 29.56 1.20
N ILE A 51 -4.11 29.04 0.28
CA ILE A 51 -3.46 29.84 -0.77
C ILE A 51 -4.50 30.52 -1.64
N ALA A 52 -5.57 29.80 -2.02
CA ALA A 52 -6.67 30.37 -2.79
C ALA A 52 -7.41 31.49 -2.02
N ALA A 53 -7.71 31.28 -0.73
CA ALA A 53 -8.37 32.29 0.10
C ALA A 53 -7.50 33.56 0.28
N LEU A 54 -6.19 33.40 0.43
CA LEU A 54 -5.24 34.53 0.49
C LEU A 54 -5.18 35.27 -0.85
N ALA A 55 -5.15 34.54 -1.98
CA ALA A 55 -5.18 35.15 -3.31
C ALA A 55 -6.47 35.97 -3.51
N GLU A 56 -7.63 35.43 -3.15
CA GLU A 56 -8.90 36.17 -3.22
C GLU A 56 -8.90 37.41 -2.32
N THR A 57 -8.32 37.32 -1.12
CA THR A 57 -8.20 38.48 -0.22
C THR A 57 -7.33 39.57 -0.84
N ILE A 58 -6.20 39.20 -1.45
CA ILE A 58 -5.32 40.13 -2.17
C ILE A 58 -6.09 40.78 -3.33
N ASP A 59 -6.81 40.01 -4.14
CA ASP A 59 -7.57 40.52 -5.28
C ASP A 59 -8.67 41.49 -4.83
N ARG A 60 -9.39 41.18 -3.74
CA ARG A 60 -10.39 42.10 -3.16
C ARG A 60 -9.77 43.42 -2.69
N THR A 61 -8.58 43.38 -2.06
CA THR A 61 -7.88 44.62 -1.67
C THR A 61 -7.45 45.46 -2.88
N VAL A 62 -7.18 44.82 -4.02
CA VAL A 62 -6.86 45.51 -5.28
C VAL A 62 -8.13 46.05 -5.95
N ALA A 63 -9.21 45.28 -6.00
CA ALA A 63 -10.47 45.66 -6.64
C ALA A 63 -11.19 46.79 -5.90
N TYR A 64 -11.19 46.79 -4.55
CA TYR A 64 -11.72 47.90 -3.75
C TYR A 64 -11.12 49.26 -4.16
N ARG A 65 -9.86 49.27 -4.61
CA ARG A 65 -9.18 50.47 -5.11
C ARG A 65 -9.62 50.87 -6.54
N ALA A 66 -9.97 49.91 -7.39
CA ALA A 66 -10.37 50.20 -8.77
C ALA A 66 -11.77 50.82 -8.84
N ASP A 67 -12.67 50.42 -7.92
CA ASP A 67 -14.08 50.83 -7.93
C ASP A 67 -14.36 52.05 -7.06
N ALA A 68 -13.60 52.24 -5.98
CA ALA A 68 -13.77 53.43 -5.17
C ALA A 68 -12.92 54.55 -5.77
N GLU A 69 -13.55 55.69 -6.06
CA GLU A 69 -12.90 57.01 -6.20
C GLU A 69 -12.30 57.41 -4.84
N VAL A 70 -11.44 56.55 -4.28
CA VAL A 70 -10.89 56.69 -2.92
C VAL A 70 -10.11 57.99 -2.91
N GLU A 71 -10.57 58.90 -2.04
CA GLU A 71 -9.85 60.06 -1.60
C GLU A 71 -8.35 59.74 -1.51
N ASN A 72 -7.52 60.49 -2.25
CA ASN A 72 -6.08 60.30 -2.39
C ASN A 72 -5.32 60.62 -1.08
N ASP A 73 -5.75 60.08 0.07
CA ASP A 73 -5.03 60.17 1.32
C ASP A 73 -3.81 59.21 1.30
N PRO A 74 -2.58 59.73 1.33
CA PRO A 74 -1.36 58.91 1.29
C PRO A 74 -1.26 57.92 2.45
N ALA A 75 -1.84 58.23 3.62
CA ALA A 75 -1.78 57.36 4.80
C ALA A 75 -2.63 56.10 4.61
N THR A 76 -3.84 56.27 4.07
CA THR A 76 -4.73 55.17 3.70
C THR A 76 -4.10 54.28 2.62
N TYR A 77 -3.43 54.88 1.64
CA TYR A 77 -2.71 54.13 0.60
C TYR A 77 -1.55 53.30 1.15
N ALA A 78 -0.72 53.88 2.03
CA ALA A 78 0.39 53.18 2.66
C ALA A 78 -0.07 51.95 3.46
N ARG A 79 -1.18 52.08 4.20
CA ARG A 79 -1.77 50.98 4.98
C ARG A 79 -2.28 49.83 4.10
N ILE A 80 -2.88 50.12 2.96
CA ILE A 80 -3.35 49.08 2.02
C ILE A 80 -2.16 48.33 1.39
N LEU A 81 -1.11 49.06 1.00
CA LEU A 81 0.12 48.44 0.48
C LEU A 81 0.77 47.54 1.53
N GLU A 82 0.83 47.98 2.78
CA GLU A 82 1.34 47.19 3.89
C GLU A 82 0.51 45.93 4.12
N GLN A 83 -0.82 46.03 4.13
CA GLN A 83 -1.70 44.87 4.25
C GLN A 83 -1.50 43.87 3.11
N ARG A 84 -1.40 44.37 1.87
CA ARG A 84 -1.13 43.54 0.69
C ARG A 84 0.23 42.84 0.81
N TYR A 85 1.26 43.53 1.30
CA TYR A 85 2.57 42.92 1.52
C TYR A 85 2.46 41.72 2.47
N TRP A 86 1.80 41.88 3.61
CA TRP A 86 1.62 40.80 4.58
C TRP A 86 0.82 39.62 4.04
N PHE A 87 -0.26 39.86 3.29
CA PHE A 87 -0.99 38.76 2.65
C PHE A 87 -0.17 38.00 1.61
N ASN A 88 0.70 38.68 0.85
CA ASN A 88 1.62 38.01 -0.07
C ASN A 88 2.66 37.18 0.69
N TYR A 89 3.21 37.72 1.77
CA TYR A 89 4.13 36.98 2.64
C TYR A 89 3.49 35.69 3.19
N ASP A 90 2.27 35.79 3.71
CA ASP A 90 1.55 34.62 4.22
C ASP A 90 1.27 33.61 3.09
N ARG A 91 0.92 34.08 1.88
CA ARG A 91 0.70 33.21 0.72
C ARG A 91 1.98 32.48 0.29
N GLU A 92 3.13 33.16 0.27
CA GLU A 92 4.43 32.56 -0.02
C GLU A 92 4.79 31.49 1.02
N LYS A 93 4.54 31.80 2.30
CA LYS A 93 4.74 30.87 3.41
C LYS A 93 3.86 29.63 3.28
N GLU A 94 2.56 29.78 2.99
CA GLU A 94 1.67 28.63 2.76
C GLU A 94 2.11 27.83 1.53
N THR A 95 2.57 28.49 0.46
CA THR A 95 3.11 27.83 -0.76
C THR A 95 4.32 26.96 -0.43
N PHE A 96 5.25 27.46 0.39
CA PHE A 96 6.40 26.67 0.86
C PHE A 96 5.97 25.41 1.63
N TYR A 97 5.00 25.53 2.55
CA TYR A 97 4.51 24.36 3.30
C TYR A 97 3.74 23.39 2.41
N ARG A 98 2.99 23.89 1.44
CA ARG A 98 2.32 23.11 0.41
C ARG A 98 3.30 22.26 -0.38
N GLU A 99 4.39 22.84 -0.87
CA GLU A 99 5.44 22.10 -1.59
C GLU A 99 6.07 21.01 -0.73
N ARG A 100 6.34 21.31 0.54
CA ARG A 100 6.85 20.33 1.50
C ARG A 100 5.86 19.19 1.72
N ALA A 101 4.57 19.48 1.83
CA ALA A 101 3.51 18.47 1.96
C ALA A 101 3.37 17.63 0.67
N ALA A 102 3.44 18.26 -0.50
CA ALA A 102 3.40 17.58 -1.79
C ALA A 102 4.59 16.62 -1.99
N SER A 103 5.77 16.98 -1.51
CA SER A 103 6.94 16.09 -1.50
C SER A 103 6.69 14.84 -0.64
N LYS A 104 6.16 15.00 0.59
CA LYS A 104 5.78 13.85 1.45
C LYS A 104 4.70 12.99 0.81
N LEU A 105 3.72 13.60 0.14
CA LEU A 105 2.67 12.90 -0.59
C LEU A 105 3.27 12.03 -1.71
N ALA A 106 4.20 12.57 -2.50
CA ALA A 106 4.87 11.83 -3.56
C ALA A 106 5.66 10.62 -3.02
N ASP A 107 6.41 10.81 -1.93
CA ASP A 107 7.12 9.73 -1.25
C ASP A 107 6.16 8.65 -0.72
N SER A 108 5.04 9.06 -0.13
CA SER A 108 4.00 8.15 0.36
C SER A 108 3.34 7.36 -0.78
N GLN A 109 3.04 8.01 -1.91
CA GLN A 109 2.49 7.35 -3.09
C GLN A 109 3.46 6.31 -3.67
N LYS A 110 4.77 6.62 -3.68
CA LYS A 110 5.81 5.67 -4.09
C LYS A 110 5.87 4.46 -3.14
N ALA A 111 5.84 4.69 -1.83
CA ALA A 111 5.81 3.62 -0.84
C ALA A 111 4.55 2.74 -0.99
N LEU A 112 3.40 3.35 -1.25
CA LEU A 112 2.15 2.65 -1.52
C LEU A 112 2.25 1.75 -2.76
N ALA A 113 2.80 2.26 -3.86
CA ALA A 113 3.03 1.48 -5.08
C ALA A 113 3.98 0.30 -4.83
N GLN A 114 5.07 0.52 -4.10
CA GLN A 114 6.01 -0.54 -3.73
C GLN A 114 5.35 -1.63 -2.87
N ALA A 115 4.53 -1.24 -1.89
CA ALA A 115 3.77 -2.18 -1.05
C ALA A 115 2.78 -3.01 -1.88
N ARG A 116 2.07 -2.38 -2.84
CA ARG A 116 1.17 -3.08 -3.79
C ARG A 116 1.92 -4.13 -4.59
N HIS A 117 3.05 -3.76 -5.21
CA HIS A 117 3.85 -4.71 -5.98
C HIS A 117 4.45 -5.83 -5.12
N ALA A 118 4.89 -5.53 -3.91
CA ALA A 118 5.40 -6.54 -2.98
C ALA A 118 4.30 -7.54 -2.59
N LEU A 119 3.08 -7.07 -2.32
CA LEU A 119 1.94 -7.92 -1.99
C LEU A 119 1.56 -8.82 -3.17
N LEU A 120 1.51 -8.29 -4.39
CA LEU A 120 1.22 -9.08 -5.60
C LEU A 120 2.23 -10.21 -5.79
N ARG A 121 3.53 -9.91 -5.69
CA ARG A 121 4.60 -10.94 -5.77
C ARG A 121 4.50 -11.96 -4.63
N CYS A 122 4.12 -11.52 -3.43
CA CYS A 122 3.92 -12.40 -2.29
C CYS A 122 2.77 -13.38 -2.52
N ARG A 123 1.64 -12.91 -3.05
CA ARG A 123 0.51 -13.77 -3.41
C ARG A 123 0.87 -14.80 -4.47
N ALA A 124 1.52 -14.36 -5.56
CA ALA A 124 1.98 -15.28 -6.62
C ALA A 124 2.89 -16.40 -6.08
N LYS A 125 3.87 -16.05 -5.23
CA LYS A 125 4.72 -17.06 -4.55
C LYS A 125 3.93 -17.99 -3.62
N GLY A 126 2.92 -17.45 -2.94
CA GLY A 126 2.03 -18.23 -2.08
C GLY A 126 1.20 -19.24 -2.86
N ASP A 127 0.72 -18.88 -4.05
CA ASP A 127 -0.06 -19.78 -4.89
C ASP A 127 0.81 -20.90 -5.46
N LEU A 128 2.03 -20.60 -5.91
CA LEU A 128 3.01 -21.63 -6.31
C LEU A 128 3.31 -22.63 -5.16
N LEU A 129 3.42 -22.15 -3.92
CA LEU A 129 3.62 -23.04 -2.75
C LEU A 129 2.40 -23.92 -2.50
N LYS A 130 1.17 -23.40 -2.64
CA LYS A 130 -0.06 -24.19 -2.50
C LYS A 130 -0.16 -25.26 -3.58
N GLU A 131 0.18 -24.93 -4.82
CA GLU A 131 0.20 -25.87 -5.94
C GLU A 131 1.20 -26.99 -5.69
N ARG A 132 2.43 -26.64 -5.30
CA ARG A 132 3.47 -27.63 -4.97
C ARG A 132 3.03 -28.53 -3.82
N LEU A 133 2.46 -27.98 -2.75
CA LEU A 133 1.95 -28.77 -1.62
C LEU A 133 0.84 -29.74 -2.06
N ARG A 134 -0.10 -29.29 -2.91
CA ARG A 134 -1.15 -30.16 -3.48
C ARG A 134 -0.56 -31.28 -4.33
N ALA A 135 0.45 -30.98 -5.15
CA ALA A 135 1.12 -31.97 -5.98
C ALA A 135 1.86 -33.02 -5.13
N THR A 136 2.60 -32.59 -4.10
CA THR A 136 3.30 -33.49 -3.17
C THR A 136 2.32 -34.39 -2.42
N ARG A 137 1.19 -33.85 -1.93
CA ARG A 137 0.14 -34.66 -1.27
C ARG A 137 -0.42 -35.74 -2.20
N LYS A 138 -0.82 -35.37 -3.42
CA LYS A 138 -1.30 -36.34 -4.41
C LYS A 138 -0.28 -37.45 -4.70
N GLN A 139 1.01 -37.13 -4.70
CA GLN A 139 2.06 -38.14 -4.88
C GLN A 139 2.23 -39.05 -3.67
N ILE A 140 2.06 -38.54 -2.46
CA ILE A 140 2.06 -39.33 -1.22
C ILE A 140 0.85 -40.27 -1.23
N ASP A 141 -0.34 -39.76 -1.54
CA ASP A 141 -1.59 -40.54 -1.58
C ASP A 141 -1.47 -41.70 -2.57
N ARG A 142 -1.04 -41.44 -3.81
CA ARG A 142 -0.81 -42.48 -4.83
C ARG A 142 0.19 -43.55 -4.39
N GLN A 143 1.22 -43.17 -3.62
CA GLN A 143 2.18 -44.15 -3.08
C GLN A 143 1.56 -45.01 -1.98
N HIS A 144 0.70 -44.44 -1.15
CA HIS A 144 -0.02 -45.21 -0.14
C HIS A 144 -1.00 -46.19 -0.79
N GLU A 145 -1.77 -45.74 -1.79
CA GLU A 145 -2.68 -46.59 -2.57
C GLU A 145 -1.93 -47.75 -3.25
N SER A 146 -0.80 -47.46 -3.91
CA SER A 146 0.03 -48.49 -4.55
C SER A 146 0.54 -49.53 -3.56
N LYS A 147 1.03 -49.10 -2.38
CA LYS A 147 1.52 -50.03 -1.36
C LYS A 147 0.40 -50.91 -0.80
N GLN A 148 -0.77 -50.33 -0.56
CA GLN A 148 -1.94 -51.09 -0.09
C GLN A 148 -2.38 -52.12 -1.13
N ALA A 149 -2.34 -51.78 -2.41
CA ALA A 149 -2.64 -52.73 -3.50
C ALA A 149 -1.61 -53.87 -3.56
N ASP A 150 -0.31 -53.58 -3.44
CA ASP A 150 0.75 -54.59 -3.43
C ASP A 150 0.63 -55.53 -2.20
N GLU A 151 0.34 -54.98 -1.02
CA GLU A 151 0.11 -55.74 0.21
C GLU A 151 -1.13 -56.64 0.12
N ALA A 152 -2.23 -56.13 -0.47
CA ALA A 152 -3.44 -56.89 -0.71
C ALA A 152 -3.18 -58.05 -1.69
N LEU A 153 -2.49 -57.79 -2.81
CA LEU A 153 -2.12 -58.83 -3.78
C LEU A 153 -1.24 -59.92 -3.17
N SER A 154 -0.23 -59.52 -2.38
CA SER A 154 0.66 -60.44 -1.68
C SER A 154 -0.09 -61.33 -0.68
N THR A 155 -1.02 -60.76 0.10
CA THR A 155 -1.84 -61.52 1.04
C THR A 155 -2.80 -62.48 0.34
N THR A 156 -3.40 -62.12 -0.80
CA THR A 156 -4.18 -63.07 -1.62
C THR A 156 -3.33 -64.22 -2.15
N MET A 157 -2.14 -63.94 -2.72
CA MET A 157 -1.29 -65.00 -3.26
C MET A 157 -0.76 -65.96 -2.19
N ILE A 158 -0.46 -65.47 -0.98
CA ILE A 158 -0.09 -66.33 0.14
C ILE A 158 -1.27 -67.22 0.55
N ARG A 159 -2.49 -66.67 0.56
CA ARG A 159 -3.70 -67.41 0.92
C ARG A 159 -4.02 -68.51 -0.10
N GLU A 160 -3.91 -68.22 -1.39
CA GLU A 160 -4.11 -69.20 -2.47
C GLU A 160 -3.05 -70.30 -2.49
N ARG A 161 -1.83 -70.05 -2.01
CA ARG A 161 -0.78 -71.08 -1.89
C ARG A 161 -0.95 -72.00 -0.68
N LEU A 162 -1.75 -71.60 0.30
CA LEU A 162 -1.98 -72.35 1.54
C LEU A 162 -3.32 -73.12 1.54
N SER A 163 -4.14 -72.94 0.51
CA SER A 163 -5.37 -73.70 0.24
C SER A 163 -5.13 -74.81 -0.76
#